data_AF-A0A1M7C3Z6-F1
#
_entry.id   AF-A0A1M7C3Z6-F1
#
_cell.length_a   1.000
_cell.length_b   1.000
_cell.length_c   1.000
_cell.angle_alpha   90.00
_cell.angle_beta   90.00
_cell.angle_gamma   90.00
#
_symmetry.space_group_name_H-M   'P 1'
#
loop_
_entity.id
_entity.type
_entity.pdbx_description
1 polymer ?
#
loop_
_entity_poly.entity_id
_entity_poly.type
_entity_poly.pdbx_seq_one_letter_code
_entity_poly.pdbx_strand_id
1 'polypeptide(L)'
;MRQFTTGMLLCLTLSSIQLSAQTKIESPVQTISWERFKSNSPTTPQRKIMGEILLNTNKYALTTWWDKHDFTAISSGEFLDLKGTSEHKIRPVAAEAQALAISLRMGLYLPEYTGVPVSTAEEKTIQLIRSLAHAHLSNKTGGWGKAWQSPLWACYTAFAAWAMWDKIDTTTQQEVLAMINSECAWVMSNKGAAGIKTYRNKSGEIVSPGDTGAEENAWDASILGVACAMMPQAPQQQAWKQQLIKLTLNAMARPSDVESKQIYSGSPLSTWLTGSNINEDGTVVNHHFIHPDYMTAPFELNATKYFWLANQPIPLALKLNSEVVFQAFADLKFHAGDSIIGGKVQVPGGSIFKAGTGNIFYPIGTDWGQSRRMNFAVFNSIISVFTNNKNTRKRATAWELMQAQMALDMQKRFEDGHTYLNKREDSYASCEEWVADAAMTGYIMESLKAVSKPVFTNE
;
A
#
# COMPACT_ATOMS: atom_id res chain seq x y z
N MET A 1 18.99 -45.31 84.73
CA MET A 1 17.65 -45.75 84.30
C MET A 1 16.91 -44.54 83.73
N ARG A 2 16.97 -44.35 82.40
CA ARG A 2 16.02 -43.62 81.54
C ARG A 2 16.66 -43.49 80.15
N GLN A 3 16.11 -44.25 79.21
CA GLN A 3 16.40 -44.22 77.79
C GLN A 3 15.94 -42.88 77.21
N PHE A 4 16.72 -42.31 76.28
CA PHE A 4 16.17 -41.41 75.27
C PHE A 4 16.69 -41.82 73.90
N THR A 5 15.72 -41.91 73.01
CA THR A 5 15.70 -42.50 71.69
C THR A 5 16.29 -41.58 70.63
N THR A 6 17.02 -42.20 69.71
CA THR A 6 17.63 -41.63 68.51
C THR A 6 16.55 -41.22 67.51
N GLY A 7 16.48 -39.94 67.15
CA GLY A 7 15.66 -39.41 66.05
C GLY A 7 16.57 -38.97 64.89
N MET A 8 16.58 -39.74 63.82
CA MET A 8 17.37 -39.55 62.61
C MET A 8 16.69 -38.50 61.70
N LEU A 9 17.35 -37.36 61.48
CA LEU A 9 16.87 -36.30 60.58
C LEU A 9 17.25 -36.65 59.14
N LEU A 10 16.26 -36.99 58.31
CA LEU A 10 16.43 -37.25 56.88
C LEU A 10 16.48 -35.90 56.13
N CYS A 11 17.66 -35.46 55.70
CA CYS A 11 17.79 -34.32 54.79
C CYS A 11 17.42 -34.75 53.36
N LEU A 12 16.22 -34.36 52.91
CA LEU A 12 15.82 -34.45 51.51
C LEU A 12 16.46 -33.30 50.73
N THR A 13 17.47 -33.61 49.92
CA THR A 13 18.00 -32.69 48.90
C THR A 13 17.05 -32.65 47.70
N LEU A 14 16.16 -31.66 47.68
CA LEU A 14 15.38 -31.32 46.49
C LEU A 14 16.33 -30.75 45.43
N SER A 15 16.68 -31.58 44.46
CA SER A 15 17.40 -31.17 43.26
C SER A 15 16.41 -30.45 42.34
N SER A 16 16.51 -29.13 42.26
CA SER A 16 15.74 -28.31 41.33
C SER A 16 16.20 -28.55 39.90
N ILE A 17 15.49 -29.41 39.17
CA ILE A 17 15.58 -29.50 37.71
C ILE A 17 14.92 -28.24 37.15
N GLN A 18 15.72 -27.22 36.82
CA GLN A 18 15.29 -26.13 35.95
C GLN A 18 15.21 -26.67 34.53
N LEU A 19 14.03 -27.14 34.12
CA LEU A 19 13.71 -27.28 32.70
C LEU A 19 13.55 -25.85 32.14
N SER A 20 14.61 -25.29 31.58
CA SER A 20 14.48 -24.14 30.69
C SER A 20 13.85 -24.62 29.40
N ALA A 21 12.52 -24.69 29.36
CA ALA A 21 11.80 -24.72 28.10
C ALA A 21 11.98 -23.34 27.45
N GLN A 22 13.06 -23.19 26.67
CA GLN A 22 13.13 -22.17 25.64
C GLN A 22 12.06 -22.57 24.61
N THR A 23 10.81 -22.17 24.86
CA THR A 23 9.81 -22.09 23.81
C THR A 23 10.38 -21.13 22.78
N LYS A 24 10.92 -21.69 21.71
CA LYS A 24 11.19 -20.97 20.48
C LYS A 24 9.83 -20.43 20.06
N ILE A 25 9.50 -19.20 20.47
CA ILE A 25 8.33 -18.50 19.95
C ILE A 25 8.63 -18.39 18.46
N GLU A 26 8.03 -19.27 17.66
CA GLU A 26 8.09 -19.14 16.22
C GLU A 26 7.64 -17.72 15.89
N SER A 27 8.48 -17.00 15.12
CA SER A 27 8.16 -15.64 14.74
C SER A 27 6.77 -15.65 14.10
N PRO A 28 5.84 -14.78 14.53
CA PRO A 28 4.51 -14.73 13.92
C PRO A 28 4.56 -14.33 12.44
N VAL A 29 5.73 -13.92 11.95
CA VAL A 29 5.98 -13.44 10.59
C VAL A 29 6.22 -14.59 9.62
N GLN A 30 5.35 -14.71 8.62
CA GLN A 30 5.57 -15.56 7.46
C GLN A 30 6.56 -14.89 6.51
N THR A 31 7.64 -15.56 6.12
CA THR A 31 8.60 -15.00 5.14
C THR A 31 8.10 -15.09 3.70
N ILE A 32 8.52 -14.14 2.86
CA ILE A 32 8.23 -14.16 1.42
C ILE A 32 9.24 -15.07 0.72
N SER A 33 8.75 -15.98 -0.12
CA SER A 33 9.59 -16.90 -0.90
C SER A 33 10.13 -16.24 -2.17
N TRP A 34 11.19 -15.43 -2.03
CA TRP A 34 11.78 -14.66 -3.14
C TRP A 34 12.33 -15.50 -4.29
N GLU A 35 12.74 -16.75 -4.03
CA GLU A 35 13.23 -17.69 -5.06
C GLU A 35 12.25 -17.88 -6.22
N ARG A 36 10.94 -17.68 -5.97
CA ARG A 36 9.89 -17.78 -7.00
C ARG A 36 10.09 -16.78 -8.13
N PHE A 37 10.71 -15.63 -7.85
CA PHE A 37 10.95 -14.55 -8.82
C PHE A 37 12.31 -14.66 -9.53
N LYS A 38 13.21 -15.54 -9.07
CA LYS A 38 14.52 -15.77 -9.69
C LYS A 38 14.48 -16.69 -10.91
N SER A 39 13.36 -17.38 -11.14
CA SER A 39 13.16 -18.21 -12.32
C SER A 39 13.11 -17.37 -13.61
N ASN A 40 13.50 -17.93 -14.76
CA ASN A 40 13.43 -17.33 -16.11
C ASN A 40 11.98 -17.08 -16.59
N SER A 41 11.15 -16.50 -15.73
CA SER A 41 9.79 -16.08 -16.06
C SER A 41 9.87 -15.05 -17.18
N PRO A 42 9.14 -15.22 -18.29
CA PRO A 42 9.22 -14.32 -19.43
C PRO A 42 8.97 -12.87 -19.00
N THR A 43 9.91 -11.98 -19.30
CA THR A 43 9.71 -10.54 -19.07
C THR A 43 8.67 -10.02 -20.06
N THR A 44 7.50 -9.65 -19.56
CA THR A 44 6.46 -8.98 -20.37
C THR A 44 6.84 -7.51 -20.61
N PRO A 45 6.31 -6.85 -21.65
CA PRO A 45 6.50 -5.42 -21.86
C PRO A 45 6.11 -4.58 -20.64
N GLN A 46 5.02 -4.95 -19.95
CA GLN A 46 4.52 -4.30 -18.74
C GLN A 46 5.52 -4.42 -17.59
N ARG A 47 6.01 -5.64 -17.33
CA ARG A 47 7.01 -5.87 -16.29
C ARG A 47 8.29 -5.09 -16.56
N LYS A 48 8.73 -5.07 -17.83
CA LYS A 48 9.92 -4.33 -18.25
C LYS A 48 9.78 -2.83 -17.97
N ILE A 49 8.70 -2.22 -18.44
CA ILE A 49 8.54 -0.77 -18.32
C ILE A 49 8.33 -0.33 -16.86
N MET A 50 7.59 -1.10 -16.05
CA MET A 50 7.47 -0.83 -14.61
C MET A 50 8.82 -0.96 -13.89
N GLY A 51 9.64 -1.94 -14.30
CA GLY A 51 10.99 -2.11 -13.78
C GLY A 51 11.93 -0.96 -14.14
N GLU A 52 11.88 -0.47 -15.37
CA GLU A 52 12.67 0.70 -15.81
C GLU A 52 12.29 1.97 -15.03
N ILE A 53 10.99 2.21 -14.82
CA ILE A 53 10.50 3.35 -14.04
C ILE A 53 10.97 3.23 -12.58
N LEU A 54 10.83 2.04 -11.99
CA LEU A 54 11.27 1.79 -10.61
C LEU A 54 12.78 1.97 -10.44
N LEU A 55 13.59 1.51 -11.40
CA LEU A 55 15.05 1.72 -11.39
C LEU A 55 15.43 3.20 -11.46
N ASN A 56 14.72 4.01 -12.27
CA ASN A 56 14.91 5.46 -12.30
C ASN A 56 14.57 6.08 -10.95
N THR A 57 13.46 5.68 -10.34
CA THR A 57 13.10 6.18 -9.02
C THR A 57 14.09 5.74 -7.95
N ASN A 58 14.62 4.51 -7.99
CA ASN A 58 15.67 4.08 -7.07
C ASN A 58 16.97 4.88 -7.24
N LYS A 59 17.33 5.24 -8.48
CA LYS A 59 18.48 6.13 -8.76
C LYS A 59 18.29 7.50 -8.10
N TYR A 60 17.12 8.11 -8.31
CA TYR A 60 16.77 9.39 -7.69
C TYR A 60 16.80 9.29 -6.15
N ALA A 61 16.18 8.25 -5.61
CA ALA A 61 16.08 7.96 -4.17
C ALA A 61 17.45 7.89 -3.49
N LEU A 62 18.40 7.19 -4.10
CA LEU A 62 19.72 6.94 -3.50
C LEU A 62 20.74 8.05 -3.69
N THR A 63 20.46 8.98 -4.61
CA THR A 63 21.33 10.12 -4.95
C THR A 63 20.65 11.44 -4.56
N THR A 64 19.98 12.11 -5.49
CA THR A 64 19.41 13.45 -5.31
C THR A 64 18.46 13.54 -4.11
N TRP A 65 17.55 12.58 -3.94
CA TRP A 65 16.58 12.59 -2.83
C TRP A 65 17.25 12.41 -1.47
N TRP A 66 18.18 11.46 -1.38
CA TRP A 66 18.94 11.17 -0.17
C TRP A 66 19.71 12.40 0.32
N ASP A 67 20.36 13.09 -0.61
CA ASP A 67 21.13 14.30 -0.31
C ASP A 67 20.21 15.47 0.07
N LYS A 68 19.07 15.66 -0.62
CA LYS A 68 18.07 16.68 -0.27
C LYS A 68 17.48 16.51 1.14
N HIS A 69 17.49 15.30 1.68
CA HIS A 69 17.00 15.01 3.04
C HIS A 69 18.09 15.15 4.11
N ASP A 70 19.32 15.56 3.76
CA ASP A 70 20.48 15.66 4.66
C ASP A 70 20.77 14.34 5.41
N PHE A 71 20.44 13.19 4.81
CA PHE A 71 20.75 11.87 5.38
C PHE A 71 22.23 11.50 5.25
N THR A 72 23.04 12.35 4.61
CA THR A 72 24.51 12.24 4.53
C THR A 72 25.20 12.68 5.82
N ALA A 73 24.54 13.51 6.64
CA ALA A 73 25.03 13.95 7.95
C ALA A 73 24.51 12.99 9.04
N ILE A 74 25.02 11.76 9.09
CA ILE A 74 24.72 10.87 10.22
C ILE A 74 25.35 11.47 11.49
N SER A 75 24.53 12.15 12.30
CA SER A 75 24.94 12.68 13.59
C SER A 75 25.05 11.54 14.60
N SER A 76 26.19 10.85 14.65
CA SER A 76 26.68 10.05 15.79
C SER A 76 25.66 9.18 16.54
N GLY A 77 24.59 8.74 15.90
CA GLY A 77 23.42 8.13 16.51
C GLY A 77 22.81 7.17 15.51
N GLU A 78 22.40 6.00 15.97
CA GLU A 78 22.09 4.82 15.16
C GLU A 78 20.90 5.01 14.18
N PHE A 79 20.25 6.17 14.14
CA PHE A 79 19.01 6.47 13.39
C PHE A 79 19.13 7.75 12.56
N LEU A 80 18.41 7.81 11.43
CA LEU A 80 18.26 9.02 10.62
C LEU A 80 17.36 10.02 11.35
N ASP A 81 17.69 11.31 11.22
CA ASP A 81 16.80 12.39 11.64
C ASP A 81 15.71 12.63 10.59
N LEU A 82 14.49 12.13 10.86
CA LEU A 82 13.33 12.27 9.97
C LEU A 82 12.80 13.72 9.88
N LYS A 83 13.37 14.68 10.63
CA LYS A 83 12.99 16.11 10.62
C LYS A 83 11.53 16.37 11.02
N GLY A 84 10.92 15.47 11.77
CA GLY A 84 9.58 15.62 12.35
C GLY A 84 8.73 14.35 12.30
N THR A 85 7.44 14.50 12.63
CA THR A 85 6.47 13.40 12.74
C THR A 85 5.25 13.56 11.83
N SER A 86 5.24 14.57 10.98
CA SER A 86 4.13 14.87 10.05
C SER A 86 4.22 14.06 8.75
N GLU A 87 3.16 14.11 7.93
CA GLU A 87 3.06 13.36 6.67
C GLU A 87 4.31 13.51 5.80
N HIS A 88 4.69 14.76 5.47
CA HIS A 88 5.82 15.06 4.60
C HIS A 88 7.20 14.74 5.21
N LYS A 89 7.23 14.23 6.44
CA LYS A 89 8.46 13.77 7.12
C LYS A 89 8.56 12.25 7.18
N ILE A 90 7.42 11.57 7.22
CA ILE A 90 7.38 10.11 7.40
C ILE A 90 7.00 9.38 6.11
N ARG A 91 5.93 9.81 5.43
CA ARG A 91 5.40 9.15 4.24
C ARG A 91 6.42 9.01 3.11
N PRO A 92 7.19 10.05 2.74
CA PRO A 92 8.16 9.96 1.64
C PRO A 92 9.26 8.93 1.95
N VAL A 93 9.78 8.98 3.17
CA VAL A 93 10.83 8.07 3.66
C VAL A 93 10.34 6.62 3.66
N ALA A 94 9.10 6.39 4.10
CA ALA A 94 8.50 5.05 4.10
C ALA A 94 8.25 4.53 2.67
N ALA A 95 7.82 5.39 1.75
CA ALA A 95 7.59 5.04 0.35
C ALA A 95 8.91 4.66 -0.37
N GLU A 96 9.99 5.40 -0.15
CA GLU A 96 11.31 5.06 -0.70
C GLU A 96 11.87 3.76 -0.10
N ALA A 97 11.68 3.54 1.21
CA ALA A 97 12.12 2.32 1.88
C ALA A 97 11.51 1.06 1.24
N GLN A 98 10.20 1.03 0.98
CA GLN A 98 9.56 -0.12 0.34
C GLN A 98 9.93 -0.27 -1.14
N ALA A 99 10.09 0.82 -1.87
CA ALA A 99 10.47 0.79 -3.28
C ALA A 99 11.88 0.22 -3.47
N LEU A 100 12.82 0.63 -2.63
CA LEU A 100 14.19 0.10 -2.61
C LEU A 100 14.22 -1.37 -2.15
N ALA A 101 13.53 -1.70 -1.07
CA ALA A 101 13.46 -3.06 -0.55
C ALA A 101 12.96 -4.04 -1.63
N ILE A 102 11.91 -3.69 -2.35
CA ILE A 102 11.36 -4.56 -3.40
C ILE A 102 12.29 -4.67 -4.60
N SER A 103 12.88 -3.55 -5.05
CA SER A 103 13.85 -3.57 -6.15
C SER A 103 15.03 -4.51 -5.87
N LEU A 104 15.58 -4.46 -4.65
CA LEU A 104 16.66 -5.32 -4.18
C LEU A 104 16.22 -6.79 -4.09
N ARG A 105 15.08 -7.06 -3.44
CA ARG A 105 14.62 -8.43 -3.13
C ARG A 105 14.10 -9.20 -4.33
N MET A 106 13.55 -8.51 -5.32
CA MET A 106 13.08 -9.12 -6.56
C MET A 106 14.16 -9.21 -7.64
N GLY A 107 15.41 -8.82 -7.32
CA GLY A 107 16.54 -8.87 -8.26
C GLY A 107 16.40 -7.89 -9.43
N LEU A 108 15.64 -6.81 -9.26
CA LEU A 108 15.53 -5.75 -10.28
C LEU A 108 16.72 -4.80 -10.20
N TYR A 109 17.22 -4.53 -9.00
CA TYR A 109 18.22 -3.49 -8.75
C TYR A 109 19.53 -3.70 -9.54
N LEU A 110 19.97 -2.64 -10.24
CA LEU A 110 21.18 -2.64 -11.07
C LEU A 110 22.17 -1.57 -10.58
N PRO A 111 23.27 -1.94 -9.87
CA PRO A 111 24.21 -0.97 -9.30
C PRO A 111 24.92 -0.11 -10.35
N GLU A 112 25.20 -0.67 -11.53
CA GLU A 112 25.78 0.06 -12.66
C GLU A 112 24.84 1.14 -13.23
N TYR A 113 23.52 0.96 -13.05
CA TYR A 113 22.52 1.92 -13.50
C TYR A 113 22.27 3.02 -12.48
N THR A 114 22.09 2.65 -11.21
CA THR A 114 21.84 3.60 -10.13
C THR A 114 23.09 4.37 -9.71
N GLY A 115 24.28 3.86 -10.02
CA GLY A 115 25.55 4.40 -9.58
C GLY A 115 25.87 4.12 -8.10
N VAL A 116 25.07 3.28 -7.43
CA VAL A 116 25.21 2.95 -6.01
C VAL A 116 25.34 1.43 -5.83
N PRO A 117 26.40 0.93 -5.18
CA PRO A 117 26.59 -0.50 -4.93
C PRO A 117 25.40 -1.14 -4.20
N VAL A 118 25.12 -2.41 -4.49
CA VAL A 118 24.03 -3.17 -3.86
C VAL A 118 24.13 -3.13 -2.33
N SER A 119 25.33 -3.34 -1.77
CA SER A 119 25.55 -3.29 -0.32
C SER A 119 25.19 -1.94 0.29
N THR A 120 25.57 -0.84 -0.35
CA THR A 120 25.24 0.51 0.10
C THR A 120 23.74 0.79 -0.02
N ALA A 121 23.09 0.32 -1.08
CA ALA A 121 21.64 0.44 -1.22
C ALA A 121 20.89 -0.38 -0.15
N GLU A 122 21.35 -1.60 0.16
CA GLU A 122 20.82 -2.42 1.25
C GLU A 122 20.99 -1.72 2.61
N GLU A 123 22.19 -1.21 2.92
CA GLU A 123 22.47 -0.47 4.15
C GLU A 123 21.58 0.76 4.30
N LYS A 124 21.44 1.58 3.25
CA LYS A 124 20.52 2.74 3.24
C LYS A 124 19.07 2.31 3.46
N THR A 125 18.63 1.23 2.81
CA THR A 125 17.27 0.69 2.96
C THR A 125 16.99 0.23 4.39
N ILE A 126 17.92 -0.53 4.98
CA ILE A 126 17.84 -0.97 6.38
C ILE A 126 17.82 0.23 7.32
N GLN A 127 18.66 1.24 7.05
CA GLN A 127 18.71 2.47 7.84
C GLN A 127 17.38 3.24 7.80
N LEU A 128 16.72 3.34 6.65
CA LEU A 128 15.38 3.95 6.53
C LEU A 128 14.36 3.17 7.38
N ILE A 129 14.30 1.85 7.23
CA ILE A 129 13.38 0.96 7.97
C ILE A 129 13.57 1.11 9.47
N ARG A 130 14.82 0.99 9.95
CA ARG A 130 15.18 1.07 11.35
C ARG A 130 14.81 2.43 11.94
N SER A 131 15.10 3.51 11.22
CA SER A 131 14.80 4.87 11.70
C SER A 131 13.30 5.15 11.77
N LEU A 132 12.53 4.67 10.79
CA LEU A 132 11.07 4.77 10.79
C LEU A 132 10.45 4.00 11.95
N ALA A 133 10.83 2.73 12.13
CA ALA A 133 10.32 1.89 13.20
C ALA A 133 10.66 2.47 14.58
N HIS A 134 11.92 2.84 14.82
CA HIS A 134 12.35 3.43 16.09
C HIS A 134 11.63 4.75 16.41
N ALA A 135 11.43 5.60 15.39
CA ALA A 135 10.79 6.90 15.58
C ALA A 135 9.26 6.83 15.80
N HIS A 136 8.64 5.65 15.71
CA HIS A 136 7.22 5.48 15.95
C HIS A 136 6.88 5.56 17.46
N LEU A 137 5.68 6.06 17.79
CA LEU A 137 5.23 6.32 19.17
C LEU A 137 5.15 5.08 20.06
N SER A 138 5.10 3.88 19.47
CA SER A 138 5.13 2.62 20.23
C SER A 138 6.52 2.32 20.79
N ASN A 139 7.56 2.89 20.20
CA ASN A 139 8.96 2.58 20.46
C ASN A 139 9.69 3.79 21.07
N LYS A 140 9.22 5.00 20.79
CA LYS A 140 9.82 6.25 21.28
C LYS A 140 8.76 7.27 21.70
N THR A 141 8.92 7.82 22.91
CA THR A 141 8.08 8.92 23.41
C THR A 141 8.13 10.13 22.46
N GLY A 142 6.96 10.65 22.09
CA GLY A 142 6.86 11.77 21.14
C GLY A 142 7.08 11.37 19.67
N GLY A 143 7.17 10.06 19.38
CA GLY A 143 7.27 9.52 18.03
C GLY A 143 6.03 9.78 17.17
N TRP A 144 6.17 9.49 15.88
CA TRP A 144 5.05 9.57 14.92
C TRP A 144 4.09 8.39 15.11
N GLY A 145 2.85 8.51 14.63
CA GLY A 145 1.85 7.45 14.68
C GLY A 145 0.51 7.93 15.23
N LYS A 146 -0.52 7.09 15.12
CA LYS A 146 -1.92 7.40 15.50
C LYS A 146 -2.42 8.75 14.95
N ALA A 147 -1.96 9.11 13.76
CA ALA A 147 -2.35 10.31 13.04
C ALA A 147 -3.34 9.97 11.91
N TRP A 148 -3.84 10.99 11.23
CA TRP A 148 -4.89 10.84 10.22
C TRP A 148 -4.54 9.88 9.07
N GLN A 149 -3.26 9.83 8.66
CA GLN A 149 -2.74 8.98 7.58
C GLN A 149 -1.65 8.01 8.03
N SER A 150 -1.29 7.98 9.33
CA SER A 150 -0.20 7.12 9.81
C SER A 150 -0.38 5.63 9.54
N PRO A 151 -1.60 5.05 9.42
CA PRO A 151 -1.76 3.66 8.98
C PRO A 151 -1.09 3.37 7.64
N LEU A 152 -1.15 4.31 6.68
CA LEU A 152 -0.49 4.16 5.39
C LEU A 152 1.03 4.18 5.53
N TRP A 153 1.58 5.12 6.30
CA TRP A 153 3.03 5.26 6.47
C TRP A 153 3.62 4.04 7.19
N ALA A 154 2.89 3.53 8.19
CA ALA A 154 3.22 2.29 8.87
C ALA A 154 3.08 1.08 7.94
N CYS A 155 2.11 1.05 7.02
CA CYS A 155 1.98 0.00 6.03
C CYS A 155 3.21 -0.07 5.12
N TYR A 156 3.65 1.06 4.57
CA TYR A 156 4.86 1.14 3.75
C TYR A 156 6.11 0.70 4.52
N THR A 157 6.27 1.18 5.76
CA THR A 157 7.39 0.80 6.64
C THR A 157 7.37 -0.70 6.95
N ALA A 158 6.21 -1.24 7.30
CA ALA A 158 6.01 -2.66 7.59
C ALA A 158 6.30 -3.52 6.36
N PHE A 159 5.88 -3.07 5.17
CA PHE A 159 6.14 -3.80 3.94
C PHE A 159 7.62 -3.80 3.57
N ALA A 160 8.31 -2.67 3.72
CA ALA A 160 9.77 -2.59 3.55
C ALA A 160 10.51 -3.53 4.52
N ALA A 161 10.13 -3.49 5.81
CA ALA A 161 10.68 -4.36 6.83
C ALA A 161 10.42 -5.84 6.56
N TRP A 162 9.19 -6.20 6.17
CA TRP A 162 8.83 -7.56 5.81
C TRP A 162 9.62 -8.03 4.58
N ALA A 163 9.80 -7.14 3.61
CA ALA A 163 10.61 -7.42 2.45
C ALA A 163 12.08 -7.66 2.82
N MET A 164 12.61 -7.00 3.85
CA MET A 164 13.99 -7.12 4.34
C MET A 164 14.12 -7.95 5.63
N TRP A 165 13.14 -8.80 5.97
CA TRP A 165 12.99 -9.35 7.33
C TRP A 165 14.22 -10.12 7.84
N ASP A 166 14.86 -10.92 6.97
CA ASP A 166 16.09 -11.69 7.26
C ASP A 166 17.38 -10.85 7.27
N LYS A 167 17.29 -9.55 6.96
CA LYS A 167 18.42 -8.62 6.87
C LYS A 167 18.42 -7.56 7.97
N ILE A 168 17.29 -7.33 8.63
CA ILE A 168 17.17 -6.40 9.75
C ILE A 168 17.45 -7.12 11.09
N ASP A 169 18.00 -6.38 12.05
CA ASP A 169 18.30 -6.92 13.38
C ASP A 169 17.04 -7.18 14.22
N THR A 170 17.18 -7.99 15.28
CA THR A 170 16.07 -8.38 16.17
C THR A 170 15.39 -7.19 16.84
N THR A 171 16.12 -6.13 17.18
CA THR A 171 15.54 -4.92 17.79
C THR A 171 14.62 -4.24 16.79
N THR A 172 15.09 -4.02 15.57
CA THR A 172 14.30 -3.46 14.47
C THR A 172 13.07 -4.33 14.18
N GLN A 173 13.19 -5.66 14.18
CA GLN A 173 12.05 -6.58 14.03
C GLN A 173 11.00 -6.37 15.13
N GLN A 174 11.41 -6.24 16.39
CA GLN A 174 10.50 -6.01 17.52
C GLN A 174 9.80 -4.65 17.42
N GLU A 175 10.54 -3.60 17.08
CA GLU A 175 10.00 -2.25 16.89
C GLU A 175 8.98 -2.18 15.75
N VAL A 176 9.23 -2.88 14.63
CA VAL A 176 8.27 -3.00 13.52
C VAL A 176 6.99 -3.71 13.97
N LEU A 177 7.09 -4.82 14.71
CA LEU A 177 5.92 -5.52 15.22
C LEU A 177 5.12 -4.67 16.21
N ALA A 178 5.79 -3.91 17.07
CA ALA A 178 5.13 -2.97 17.98
C ALA A 178 4.39 -1.84 17.23
N MET A 179 5.01 -1.29 16.18
CA MET A 179 4.40 -0.29 15.30
C MET A 179 3.16 -0.83 14.62
N ILE A 180 3.24 -2.00 13.99
CA ILE A 180 2.10 -2.64 13.31
C ILE A 180 0.95 -2.86 14.30
N ASN A 181 1.22 -3.44 15.47
CA ASN A 181 0.19 -3.69 16.47
C ASN A 181 -0.47 -2.40 16.96
N SER A 182 0.30 -1.33 17.17
CA SER A 182 -0.21 -0.02 17.60
C SER A 182 -1.14 0.61 16.56
N GLU A 183 -0.74 0.60 15.28
CA GLU A 183 -1.54 1.19 14.19
C GLU A 183 -2.76 0.33 13.83
N CYS A 184 -2.62 -1.00 13.83
CA CYS A 184 -3.77 -1.90 13.70
C CYS A 184 -4.77 -1.66 14.83
N ALA A 185 -4.34 -1.59 16.09
CA ALA A 185 -5.23 -1.30 17.22
C ALA A 185 -5.93 0.06 17.07
N TRP A 186 -5.22 1.06 16.55
CA TRP A 186 -5.79 2.38 16.28
C TRP A 186 -6.90 2.32 15.22
N VAL A 187 -6.65 1.65 14.09
CA VAL A 187 -7.67 1.42 13.03
C VAL A 187 -8.85 0.61 13.56
N MET A 188 -8.60 -0.44 14.36
CA MET A 188 -9.66 -1.26 14.95
C MET A 188 -10.57 -0.48 15.90
N SER A 189 -10.06 0.60 16.50
CA SER A 189 -10.84 1.53 17.33
C SER A 189 -11.55 2.63 16.53
N ASN A 190 -11.60 2.51 15.19
CA ASN A 190 -12.03 3.55 14.26
C ASN A 190 -11.33 4.89 14.48
N LYS A 191 -10.10 4.88 14.99
CA LYS A 191 -9.28 6.08 15.21
C LYS A 191 -9.99 7.14 16.06
N GLY A 192 -10.83 6.71 17.00
CA GLY A 192 -11.64 7.59 17.85
C GLY A 192 -12.81 8.27 17.14
N ALA A 193 -13.11 7.92 15.88
CA ALA A 193 -14.27 8.43 15.14
C ALA A 193 -15.54 7.60 15.42
N ALA A 194 -16.71 8.21 15.18
CA ALA A 194 -18.01 7.56 15.37
C ALA A 194 -18.27 6.37 14.42
N GLY A 195 -17.50 6.24 13.34
CA GLY A 195 -17.64 5.16 12.38
C GLY A 195 -16.74 5.31 11.16
N ILE A 196 -16.96 4.43 10.19
CA ILE A 196 -16.28 4.44 8.89
C ILE A 196 -16.80 5.63 8.06
N LYS A 197 -15.90 6.28 7.31
CA LYS A 197 -16.29 7.39 6.44
C LYS A 197 -17.18 6.92 5.31
N THR A 198 -18.27 7.65 5.06
CA THR A 198 -19.15 7.42 3.91
C THR A 198 -19.52 8.71 3.17
N TYR A 199 -19.63 8.65 1.84
CA TYR A 199 -20.14 9.77 1.03
C TYR A 199 -21.65 9.93 1.22
N ARG A 200 -22.37 8.81 1.09
CA ARG A 200 -23.81 8.71 1.29
C ARG A 200 -24.13 7.70 2.38
N ASN A 201 -25.12 8.00 3.21
CA ASN A 201 -25.68 7.02 4.13
C ASN A 201 -26.52 5.96 3.38
N LYS A 202 -27.10 4.99 4.11
CA LYS A 202 -27.92 3.91 3.52
C LYS A 202 -29.19 4.40 2.83
N SER A 203 -29.77 5.54 3.23
CA SER A 203 -30.93 6.13 2.55
C SER A 203 -30.54 6.89 1.28
N GLY A 204 -29.25 7.02 0.98
CA GLY A 204 -28.73 7.70 -0.21
C GLY A 204 -28.48 9.19 -0.03
N GLU A 205 -28.68 9.74 1.18
CA GLU A 205 -28.41 11.14 1.49
C GLU A 205 -26.91 11.39 1.52
N ILE A 206 -26.45 12.48 0.89
CA ILE A 206 -25.04 12.90 0.94
C ILE A 206 -24.75 13.43 2.34
N VAL A 207 -23.85 12.77 3.05
CA VAL A 207 -23.43 13.14 4.42
C VAL A 207 -22.03 13.73 4.47
N SER A 208 -21.25 13.59 3.39
CA SER A 208 -19.90 14.15 3.25
C SER A 208 -19.75 14.85 1.88
N PRO A 209 -20.38 16.03 1.68
CA PRO A 209 -20.39 16.68 0.36
C PRO A 209 -18.98 17.07 -0.09
N GLY A 210 -18.57 16.56 -1.27
CA GLY A 210 -17.28 16.89 -1.89
C GLY A 210 -16.10 15.99 -1.52
N ASP A 211 -16.28 15.09 -0.56
CA ASP A 211 -15.25 14.16 -0.09
C ASP A 211 -15.91 12.82 0.22
N THR A 212 -15.58 11.81 -0.59
CA THR A 212 -16.20 10.49 -0.47
C THR A 212 -15.69 9.66 0.70
N GLY A 213 -14.53 9.99 1.27
CA GLY A 213 -13.87 9.14 2.25
C GLY A 213 -13.35 7.80 1.69
N ALA A 214 -13.38 7.61 0.36
CA ALA A 214 -12.97 6.36 -0.28
C ALA A 214 -11.49 6.06 -0.05
N GLU A 215 -10.64 7.07 -0.21
CA GLU A 215 -9.20 6.94 -0.05
C GLU A 215 -8.82 6.74 1.42
N GLU A 216 -9.46 7.44 2.36
CA GLU A 216 -9.23 7.25 3.79
C GLU A 216 -9.49 5.85 4.26
N ASN A 217 -10.60 5.25 3.80
CA ASN A 217 -10.91 3.87 4.11
C ASN A 217 -9.82 2.94 3.55
N ALA A 218 -9.23 3.27 2.40
CA ALA A 218 -8.11 2.52 1.83
C ALA A 218 -6.79 2.72 2.58
N TRP A 219 -6.48 3.96 3.03
CA TRP A 219 -5.33 4.23 3.91
C TRP A 219 -5.41 3.40 5.18
N ASP A 220 -6.57 3.38 5.83
CA ASP A 220 -6.79 2.64 7.06
C ASP A 220 -6.77 1.12 6.83
N ALA A 221 -7.27 0.65 5.70
CA ALA A 221 -7.23 -0.76 5.32
C ALA A 221 -5.79 -1.28 5.07
N SER A 222 -4.89 -0.42 4.60
CA SER A 222 -3.54 -0.83 4.14
C SER A 222 -2.72 -1.53 5.24
N ILE A 223 -2.67 -0.99 6.46
CA ILE A 223 -1.92 -1.58 7.57
C ILE A 223 -2.48 -2.95 7.98
N LEU A 224 -3.81 -3.10 7.97
CA LEU A 224 -4.46 -4.37 8.26
C LEU A 224 -4.14 -5.41 7.17
N GLY A 225 -4.09 -4.97 5.90
CA GLY A 225 -3.71 -5.79 4.76
C GLY A 225 -2.32 -6.41 4.90
N VAL A 226 -1.30 -5.57 5.14
CA VAL A 226 0.06 -6.07 5.32
C VAL A 226 0.19 -6.90 6.61
N ALA A 227 -0.46 -6.51 7.71
CA ALA A 227 -0.43 -7.26 8.96
C ALA A 227 -1.05 -8.66 8.81
N CYS A 228 -2.19 -8.78 8.11
CA CYS A 228 -2.84 -10.06 7.88
C CYS A 228 -2.00 -11.02 7.04
N ALA A 229 -1.33 -10.50 6.00
CA ALA A 229 -0.49 -11.30 5.12
C ALA A 229 0.85 -11.68 5.79
N MET A 230 1.46 -10.71 6.49
CA MET A 230 2.74 -10.88 7.17
C MET A 230 2.61 -11.77 8.41
N MET A 231 1.52 -11.66 9.18
CA MET A 231 1.33 -12.36 10.45
C MET A 231 0.08 -13.25 10.46
N PRO A 232 0.03 -14.32 9.64
CA PRO A 232 -1.18 -15.15 9.48
C PRO A 232 -1.58 -15.90 10.76
N GLN A 233 -0.65 -16.11 11.70
CA GLN A 233 -0.89 -16.79 12.97
C GLN A 233 -1.07 -15.84 14.15
N ALA A 234 -1.15 -14.51 13.91
CA ALA A 234 -1.41 -13.57 15.00
C ALA A 234 -2.80 -13.83 15.60
N PRO A 235 -2.97 -13.80 16.94
CA PRO A 235 -4.28 -14.02 17.58
C PRO A 235 -5.38 -13.05 17.09
N GLN A 236 -4.98 -11.83 16.69
CA GLN A 236 -5.89 -10.79 16.20
C GLN A 236 -6.15 -10.87 14.68
N GLN A 237 -5.49 -11.79 13.95
CA GLN A 237 -5.47 -11.79 12.48
C GLN A 237 -6.88 -11.84 11.88
N GLN A 238 -7.76 -12.68 12.42
CA GLN A 238 -9.13 -12.79 11.93
C GLN A 238 -9.92 -11.48 12.12
N ALA A 239 -9.73 -10.79 13.25
CA ALA A 239 -10.38 -9.50 13.52
C ALA A 239 -9.84 -8.41 12.59
N TRP A 240 -8.52 -8.38 12.33
CA TRP A 240 -7.91 -7.48 11.36
C TRP A 240 -8.44 -7.75 9.94
N LYS A 241 -8.56 -9.03 9.54
CA LYS A 241 -9.09 -9.42 8.23
C LYS A 241 -10.53 -8.97 8.05
N GLN A 242 -11.38 -9.13 9.07
CA GLN A 242 -12.77 -8.65 9.04
C GLN A 242 -12.86 -7.13 8.88
N GLN A 243 -12.03 -6.37 9.61
CA GLN A 243 -12.01 -4.91 9.48
C GLN A 243 -11.42 -4.45 8.13
N LEU A 244 -10.40 -5.13 7.61
CA LEU A 244 -9.87 -4.92 6.26
C LEU A 244 -10.96 -5.09 5.21
N ILE A 245 -11.74 -6.18 5.29
CA ILE A 245 -12.87 -6.45 4.39
C ILE A 245 -13.90 -5.32 4.51
N LYS A 246 -14.29 -4.95 5.73
CA LYS A 246 -15.28 -3.90 5.97
C LYS A 246 -14.84 -2.55 5.38
N LEU A 247 -13.61 -2.12 5.64
CA LEU A 247 -13.06 -0.86 5.11
C LEU A 247 -12.98 -0.90 3.57
N THR A 248 -12.50 -2.00 3.00
CA THR A 248 -12.36 -2.12 1.54
C THR A 248 -13.71 -2.12 0.81
N LEU A 249 -14.71 -2.84 1.36
CA LEU A 249 -16.05 -2.84 0.78
C LEU A 249 -16.69 -1.45 0.87
N ASN A 250 -16.55 -0.73 1.99
CA ASN A 250 -17.09 0.62 2.13
C ASN A 250 -16.35 1.65 1.26
N ALA A 251 -15.03 1.49 1.03
CA ALA A 251 -14.26 2.35 0.14
C ALA A 251 -14.82 2.37 -1.29
N MET A 252 -15.32 1.23 -1.78
CA MET A 252 -15.74 1.05 -3.17
C MET A 252 -17.22 0.80 -3.37
N ALA A 253 -18.06 0.84 -2.34
CA ALA A 253 -19.49 0.60 -2.47
C ALA A 253 -20.19 1.72 -3.25
N ARG A 254 -21.11 1.33 -4.14
CA ARG A 254 -22.06 2.23 -4.82
C ARG A 254 -23.46 2.15 -4.17
N PRO A 255 -24.35 3.15 -4.37
CA PRO A 255 -25.67 3.16 -3.74
C PRO A 255 -26.47 1.85 -3.87
N SER A 256 -26.43 1.18 -5.02
CA SER A 256 -27.15 -0.07 -5.28
C SER A 256 -26.58 -1.27 -4.52
N ASP A 257 -25.34 -1.17 -4.01
CA ASP A 257 -24.72 -2.23 -3.23
C ASP A 257 -25.26 -2.32 -1.80
N VAL A 258 -25.86 -1.24 -1.27
CA VAL A 258 -26.38 -1.22 0.10
C VAL A 258 -27.52 -2.22 0.33
N GLU A 259 -28.14 -2.69 -0.75
CA GLU A 259 -29.17 -3.73 -0.79
C GLU A 259 -28.67 -5.06 -1.38
N SER A 260 -27.39 -5.14 -1.75
CA SER A 260 -26.83 -6.30 -2.46
C SER A 260 -26.75 -7.53 -1.56
N LYS A 261 -27.26 -8.64 -2.08
CA LYS A 261 -27.21 -9.98 -1.46
C LYS A 261 -25.99 -10.80 -1.86
N GLN A 262 -25.08 -10.23 -2.64
CA GLN A 262 -23.85 -10.91 -3.04
C GLN A 262 -23.00 -11.22 -1.80
N ILE A 263 -22.49 -12.44 -1.69
CA ILE A 263 -21.74 -12.88 -0.51
C ILE A 263 -20.27 -12.47 -0.60
N TYR A 264 -19.80 -11.85 0.47
CA TYR A 264 -18.39 -11.54 0.75
C TYR A 264 -18.05 -12.04 2.15
N SER A 265 -17.04 -12.92 2.26
CA SER A 265 -16.55 -13.43 3.56
C SER A 265 -17.68 -13.99 4.44
N GLY A 266 -18.53 -14.84 3.84
CA GLY A 266 -19.67 -15.48 4.49
C GLY A 266 -20.91 -14.62 4.74
N SER A 267 -20.88 -13.30 4.47
CA SER A 267 -22.03 -12.41 4.72
C SER A 267 -22.46 -11.62 3.46
N PRO A 268 -23.75 -11.28 3.30
CA PRO A 268 -24.21 -10.41 2.22
C PRO A 268 -23.51 -9.04 2.22
N LEU A 269 -23.26 -8.47 1.03
CA LEU A 269 -22.59 -7.18 0.89
C LEU A 269 -23.27 -6.09 1.74
N SER A 270 -24.60 -6.01 1.70
CA SER A 270 -25.41 -5.05 2.46
C SER A 270 -25.16 -5.04 3.98
N THR A 271 -24.70 -6.16 4.57
CA THR A 271 -24.42 -6.24 6.01
C THR A 271 -23.07 -5.61 6.37
N TRP A 272 -22.14 -5.52 5.42
CA TRP A 272 -20.84 -4.89 5.61
C TRP A 272 -20.90 -3.37 5.49
N LEU A 273 -21.85 -2.86 4.71
CA LEU A 273 -21.90 -1.47 4.30
C LEU A 273 -22.58 -0.59 5.33
N THR A 274 -21.99 0.58 5.59
CA THR A 274 -22.60 1.68 6.34
C THR A 274 -23.22 2.74 5.41
N GLY A 275 -22.91 2.66 4.12
CA GLY A 275 -23.30 3.62 3.10
C GLY A 275 -22.61 3.29 1.76
N SER A 276 -22.39 4.32 0.94
CA SER A 276 -21.64 4.21 -0.31
C SER A 276 -20.66 5.38 -0.48
N ASN A 277 -19.57 5.12 -1.19
CA ASN A 277 -18.49 6.09 -1.44
C ASN A 277 -18.28 6.42 -2.90
N ILE A 278 -18.72 5.57 -3.82
CA ILE A 278 -18.63 5.85 -5.26
C ILE A 278 -20.03 6.09 -5.83
N ASN A 279 -20.12 6.87 -6.90
CA ASN A 279 -21.37 7.01 -7.63
C ASN A 279 -21.71 5.72 -8.39
N GLU A 280 -22.97 5.56 -8.81
CA GLU A 280 -23.43 4.37 -9.55
C GLU A 280 -22.63 4.09 -10.83
N ASP A 281 -22.15 5.15 -11.48
CA ASP A 281 -21.36 5.09 -12.70
C ASP A 281 -19.87 4.81 -12.45
N GLY A 282 -19.46 4.63 -11.19
CA GLY A 282 -18.08 4.37 -10.78
C GLY A 282 -17.23 5.62 -10.55
N THR A 283 -17.77 6.83 -10.74
CA THR A 283 -17.04 8.07 -10.45
C THR A 283 -16.88 8.29 -8.94
N VAL A 284 -15.76 8.89 -8.56
CA VAL A 284 -15.43 9.24 -7.16
C VAL A 284 -15.34 10.75 -7.06
N VAL A 285 -16.02 11.31 -6.05
CA VAL A 285 -15.91 12.72 -5.70
C VAL A 285 -14.82 12.90 -4.65
N ASN A 286 -13.87 13.79 -4.89
CA ASN A 286 -12.93 14.22 -3.88
C ASN A 286 -12.44 15.64 -4.15
N HIS A 287 -12.14 16.39 -3.10
CA HIS A 287 -11.81 17.82 -3.17
C HIS A 287 -12.85 18.62 -3.98
N HIS A 288 -14.12 18.21 -3.88
CA HIS A 288 -15.26 18.72 -4.64
C HIS A 288 -15.25 18.40 -6.15
N PHE A 289 -14.32 17.59 -6.66
CA PHE A 289 -14.28 17.18 -8.06
C PHE A 289 -14.69 15.72 -8.27
N ILE A 290 -15.32 15.37 -9.40
CA ILE A 290 -15.12 14.03 -9.97
C ILE A 290 -13.63 13.91 -10.32
N HIS A 291 -12.89 13.17 -9.50
CA HIS A 291 -11.44 13.27 -9.48
C HIS A 291 -10.76 11.96 -9.92
N PRO A 292 -10.20 11.91 -11.15
CA PRO A 292 -9.51 10.72 -11.68
C PRO A 292 -8.47 10.12 -10.73
N ASP A 293 -7.62 10.91 -10.10
CA ASP A 293 -6.61 10.37 -9.17
C ASP A 293 -7.20 9.69 -7.92
N TYR A 294 -8.32 10.16 -7.39
CA TYR A 294 -8.96 9.53 -6.23
C TYR A 294 -9.83 8.33 -6.62
N MET A 295 -10.22 8.21 -7.89
CA MET A 295 -10.87 7.01 -8.41
C MET A 295 -9.90 5.80 -8.43
N THR A 296 -8.60 6.03 -8.58
CA THR A 296 -7.58 4.96 -8.57
C THR A 296 -7.06 4.64 -7.17
N ALA A 297 -7.06 5.60 -6.25
CA ALA A 297 -6.35 5.49 -4.97
C ALA A 297 -6.72 4.24 -4.13
N PRO A 298 -8.01 3.83 -3.97
CA PRO A 298 -8.34 2.59 -3.26
C PRO A 298 -7.78 1.31 -3.88
N PHE A 299 -7.48 1.33 -5.18
CA PHE A 299 -6.88 0.21 -5.88
C PHE A 299 -5.35 0.20 -5.76
N GLU A 300 -4.70 1.35 -5.88
CA GLU A 300 -3.23 1.47 -5.68
C GLU A 300 -2.81 0.96 -4.29
N LEU A 301 -3.61 1.30 -3.29
CA LEU A 301 -3.41 0.94 -1.88
C LEU A 301 -3.94 -0.45 -1.51
N ASN A 302 -4.47 -1.19 -2.48
CA ASN A 302 -5.14 -2.45 -2.26
C ASN A 302 -4.18 -3.53 -1.73
N ALA A 303 -4.65 -4.31 -0.75
CA ALA A 303 -3.84 -5.31 -0.06
C ALA A 303 -3.50 -6.56 -0.90
N THR A 304 -4.00 -6.68 -2.14
CA THR A 304 -3.82 -7.87 -3.00
C THR A 304 -2.35 -8.29 -3.12
N LYS A 305 -1.44 -7.33 -3.31
CA LYS A 305 0.00 -7.60 -3.45
C LYS A 305 0.58 -8.35 -2.25
N TYR A 306 0.14 -8.03 -1.03
CA TYR A 306 0.66 -8.62 0.20
C TYR A 306 0.28 -10.10 0.32
N PHE A 307 -1.01 -10.43 0.18
CA PHE A 307 -1.48 -11.82 0.23
C PHE A 307 -0.83 -12.66 -0.88
N TRP A 308 -0.73 -12.11 -2.09
CA TRP A 308 -0.18 -12.85 -3.23
C TRP A 308 1.33 -13.11 -3.10
N LEU A 309 2.11 -12.14 -2.58
CA LEU A 309 3.52 -12.34 -2.21
C LEU A 309 3.68 -13.43 -1.14
N ALA A 310 2.80 -13.45 -0.13
CA ALA A 310 2.74 -14.50 0.88
C ALA A 310 2.19 -15.84 0.37
N ASN A 311 1.83 -15.96 -0.91
CA ASN A 311 1.18 -17.15 -1.47
C ASN A 311 -0.11 -17.54 -0.73
N GLN A 312 -0.84 -16.54 -0.23
CA GLN A 312 -2.10 -16.72 0.50
C GLN A 312 -3.29 -16.42 -0.42
N PRO A 313 -4.48 -17.01 -0.14
CA PRO A 313 -5.72 -16.59 -0.78
C PRO A 313 -6.02 -15.11 -0.54
N ILE A 314 -6.48 -14.43 -1.59
CA ILE A 314 -6.80 -13.00 -1.58
C ILE A 314 -8.29 -12.82 -1.28
N PRO A 315 -8.71 -11.98 -0.32
CA PRO A 315 -10.12 -11.74 -0.07
C PRO A 315 -10.83 -11.19 -1.33
N LEU A 316 -11.96 -11.80 -1.72
CA LEU A 316 -12.74 -11.37 -2.89
C LEU A 316 -13.21 -9.91 -2.77
N ALA A 317 -13.42 -9.45 -1.53
CA ALA A 317 -13.78 -8.07 -1.19
C ALA A 317 -12.85 -7.03 -1.82
N LEU A 318 -11.57 -7.37 -2.00
CA LEU A 318 -10.57 -6.47 -2.58
C LEU A 318 -10.85 -6.10 -4.05
N LYS A 319 -11.79 -6.78 -4.71
CA LYS A 319 -12.14 -6.54 -6.13
C LYS A 319 -13.41 -5.73 -6.33
N LEU A 320 -14.14 -5.38 -5.27
CA LEU A 320 -15.47 -4.77 -5.37
C LEU A 320 -15.45 -3.56 -6.32
N ASN A 321 -16.38 -3.55 -7.27
CA ASN A 321 -16.59 -2.47 -8.25
C ASN A 321 -15.39 -2.06 -9.10
N SER A 322 -14.30 -2.83 -9.12
CA SER A 322 -13.13 -2.57 -9.97
C SER A 322 -13.47 -2.43 -11.46
N GLU A 323 -14.34 -3.30 -12.00
CA GLU A 323 -14.79 -3.19 -13.39
C GLU A 323 -15.69 -1.99 -13.64
N VAL A 324 -16.50 -1.57 -12.66
CA VAL A 324 -17.37 -0.38 -12.76
C VAL A 324 -16.51 0.87 -12.86
N VAL A 325 -15.50 1.00 -11.99
CA VAL A 325 -14.55 2.12 -12.04
C VAL A 325 -13.75 2.11 -13.33
N PHE A 326 -13.31 0.94 -13.80
CA PHE A 326 -12.63 0.84 -15.10
C PHE A 326 -13.52 1.33 -16.25
N GLN A 327 -14.80 0.96 -16.25
CA GLN A 327 -15.77 1.45 -17.24
C GLN A 327 -15.97 2.97 -17.13
N ALA A 328 -15.99 3.53 -15.92
CA ALA A 328 -16.03 4.98 -15.70
C ALA A 328 -14.83 5.68 -16.37
N PHE A 329 -13.64 5.11 -16.25
CA PHE A 329 -12.45 5.62 -16.93
C PHE A 329 -12.53 5.50 -18.45
N ALA A 330 -12.88 4.31 -18.91
CA ALA A 330 -12.70 3.89 -20.29
C ALA A 330 -13.84 4.33 -21.21
N ASP A 331 -15.07 4.37 -20.69
CA ASP A 331 -16.29 4.38 -21.50
C ASP A 331 -17.24 5.53 -21.15
N LEU A 332 -17.32 5.98 -19.89
CA LEU A 332 -18.18 7.10 -19.50
C LEU A 332 -17.83 8.36 -20.28
N LYS A 333 -18.85 9.01 -20.86
CA LYS A 333 -18.68 10.21 -21.69
C LYS A 333 -19.15 11.44 -20.92
N PHE A 334 -18.23 12.39 -20.77
CA PHE A 334 -18.53 13.71 -20.24
C PHE A 334 -18.72 14.67 -21.42
N HIS A 335 -19.88 15.33 -21.56
CA HIS A 335 -20.10 16.28 -22.65
C HIS A 335 -19.69 17.69 -22.24
N ALA A 336 -18.94 18.38 -23.09
CA ALA A 336 -18.44 19.71 -22.79
C ALA A 336 -19.60 20.67 -22.45
N GLY A 337 -19.48 21.38 -21.34
CA GLY A 337 -20.51 22.32 -20.85
C GLY A 337 -21.53 21.71 -19.89
N ASP A 338 -21.61 20.38 -19.77
CA ASP A 338 -22.48 19.73 -18.79
C ASP A 338 -22.15 20.18 -17.36
N SER A 339 -23.20 20.42 -16.56
CA SER A 339 -23.06 20.71 -15.14
C SER A 339 -23.06 19.40 -14.34
N ILE A 340 -21.94 19.10 -13.69
CA ILE A 340 -21.76 17.94 -12.81
C ILE A 340 -21.26 18.39 -11.44
N ILE A 341 -21.12 17.45 -10.51
CA ILE A 341 -20.51 17.74 -9.20
C ILE A 341 -19.12 18.33 -9.41
N GLY A 342 -18.88 19.50 -8.83
CA GLY A 342 -17.61 20.22 -8.89
C GLY A 342 -17.48 21.27 -9.99
N GLY A 343 -18.40 21.31 -10.97
CA GLY A 343 -18.40 22.37 -11.97
C GLY A 343 -18.90 21.95 -13.34
N LYS A 344 -18.46 22.70 -14.36
CA LYS A 344 -18.80 22.43 -15.77
C LYS A 344 -17.73 21.60 -16.43
N VAL A 345 -18.15 20.59 -17.20
CA VAL A 345 -17.24 19.76 -17.98
C VAL A 345 -16.47 20.61 -18.99
N GLN A 346 -15.15 20.47 -19.00
CA GLN A 346 -14.22 21.21 -19.87
C GLN A 346 -14.26 20.71 -21.32
N VAL A 347 -13.95 21.60 -22.26
CA VAL A 347 -13.72 21.25 -23.67
C VAL A 347 -12.45 20.38 -23.77
N PRO A 348 -12.43 19.31 -24.60
CA PRO A 348 -13.46 18.90 -25.58
C PRO A 348 -14.49 17.89 -25.04
N GLY A 349 -14.49 17.57 -23.74
CA GLY A 349 -15.24 16.43 -23.21
C GLY A 349 -14.63 15.07 -23.58
N GLY A 350 -15.45 14.02 -23.53
CA GLY A 350 -15.08 12.63 -23.83
C GLY A 350 -14.88 11.78 -22.58
N SER A 351 -14.19 10.64 -22.73
CA SER A 351 -13.84 9.76 -21.61
C SER A 351 -12.56 10.21 -20.90
N ILE A 352 -12.39 9.76 -19.66
CA ILE A 352 -11.20 10.03 -18.83
C ILE A 352 -9.97 9.41 -19.49
N PHE A 353 -10.00 8.13 -19.83
CA PHE A 353 -8.97 7.53 -20.68
C PHE A 353 -9.20 7.92 -22.14
N LYS A 354 -8.23 8.63 -22.71
CA LYS A 354 -8.27 8.98 -24.13
C LYS A 354 -7.88 7.77 -24.99
N ALA A 355 -8.76 7.40 -25.91
CA ALA A 355 -8.53 6.24 -26.78
C ALA A 355 -7.23 6.39 -27.59
N GLY A 356 -6.43 5.33 -27.62
CA GLY A 356 -5.17 5.29 -28.40
C GLY A 356 -4.02 6.13 -27.84
N THR A 357 -4.16 6.71 -26.65
CA THR A 357 -3.09 7.50 -26.01
C THR A 357 -2.98 7.17 -24.52
N GLY A 358 -1.88 7.58 -23.87
CA GLY A 358 -1.73 7.53 -22.42
C GLY A 358 -2.34 8.73 -21.69
N ASN A 359 -3.04 9.62 -22.40
CA ASN A 359 -3.55 10.87 -21.83
C ASN A 359 -4.79 10.66 -20.97
N ILE A 360 -4.87 11.49 -19.94
CA ILE A 360 -5.97 11.55 -18.99
C ILE A 360 -6.74 12.83 -19.22
N PHE A 361 -8.05 12.70 -19.37
CA PHE A 361 -8.98 13.82 -19.38
C PHE A 361 -9.55 14.01 -17.99
N TYR A 362 -9.38 15.21 -17.47
CA TYR A 362 -9.94 15.64 -16.21
C TYR A 362 -11.24 16.40 -16.50
N PRO A 363 -12.43 15.80 -16.30
CA PRO A 363 -13.68 16.38 -16.78
C PRO A 363 -13.89 17.82 -16.33
N ILE A 364 -13.47 18.15 -15.10
CA ILE A 364 -13.61 19.47 -14.50
C ILE A 364 -12.28 20.05 -13.99
N GLY A 365 -11.16 19.42 -14.34
CA GLY A 365 -9.82 19.78 -13.86
C GLY A 365 -9.34 18.93 -12.69
N THR A 366 -8.22 19.36 -12.11
CA THR A 366 -7.56 18.74 -10.94
C THR A 366 -6.71 19.80 -10.25
N ASP A 367 -6.50 19.63 -8.93
CA ASP A 367 -5.65 20.45 -8.08
C ASP A 367 -4.23 19.90 -7.90
N TRP A 368 -3.96 18.66 -8.35
CA TRP A 368 -2.63 18.07 -8.33
C TRP A 368 -1.78 18.44 -9.53
N GLY A 369 -2.38 18.48 -10.72
CA GLY A 369 -1.64 18.65 -11.97
C GLY A 369 -1.99 17.53 -12.96
N GLN A 370 -1.91 17.83 -14.25
CA GLN A 370 -2.44 16.94 -15.29
C GLN A 370 -1.42 15.91 -15.80
N SER A 371 -0.22 15.88 -15.23
CA SER A 371 0.89 15.04 -15.71
C SER A 371 1.01 13.71 -14.99
N ARG A 372 0.23 13.47 -13.93
CA ARG A 372 0.22 12.16 -13.23
C ARG A 372 -0.17 11.04 -14.19
N ARG A 373 0.65 9.97 -14.20
CA ARG A 373 0.41 8.79 -15.05
C ARG A 373 0.52 7.47 -14.30
N MET A 374 1.32 7.43 -13.23
CA MET A 374 1.68 6.17 -12.57
C MET A 374 0.51 5.50 -11.86
N ASN A 375 -0.35 6.24 -11.18
CA ASN A 375 -1.58 5.69 -10.62
C ASN A 375 -2.47 5.01 -11.66
N PHE A 376 -2.65 5.63 -12.82
CA PHE A 376 -3.49 5.07 -13.87
C PHE A 376 -2.85 3.80 -14.47
N ALA A 377 -1.53 3.79 -14.64
CA ALA A 377 -0.80 2.62 -15.11
C ALA A 377 -0.95 1.45 -14.11
N VAL A 378 -0.75 1.72 -12.81
CA VAL A 378 -0.92 0.73 -11.73
C VAL A 378 -2.37 0.25 -11.62
N PHE A 379 -3.34 1.16 -11.69
CA PHE A 379 -4.75 0.80 -11.72
C PHE A 379 -5.05 -0.17 -12.87
N ASN A 380 -4.58 0.11 -14.08
CA ASN A 380 -4.74 -0.77 -15.22
C ASN A 380 -4.06 -2.15 -15.04
N SER A 381 -2.86 -2.17 -14.44
CA SER A 381 -2.20 -3.42 -14.05
C SER A 381 -3.09 -4.24 -13.11
N ILE A 382 -3.67 -3.61 -12.08
CA ILE A 382 -4.57 -4.24 -11.12
C ILE A 382 -5.86 -4.73 -11.79
N ILE A 383 -6.49 -3.93 -12.63
CA ILE A 383 -7.70 -4.33 -13.36
C ILE A 383 -7.47 -5.58 -14.19
N SER A 384 -6.30 -5.71 -14.83
CA SER A 384 -5.99 -6.90 -15.63
C SER A 384 -5.91 -8.19 -14.78
N VAL A 385 -5.60 -8.07 -13.48
CA VAL A 385 -5.66 -9.16 -12.48
C VAL A 385 -7.08 -9.42 -12.01
N PHE A 386 -7.85 -8.35 -11.76
CA PHE A 386 -9.17 -8.45 -11.16
C PHE A 386 -10.25 -8.91 -12.14
N THR A 387 -10.17 -8.51 -13.40
CA THR A 387 -11.23 -8.81 -14.36
C THR A 387 -11.17 -10.25 -14.87
N ASN A 388 -12.36 -10.86 -14.98
CA ASN A 388 -12.54 -12.11 -15.73
C ASN A 388 -12.86 -11.85 -17.21
N ASN A 389 -13.17 -10.60 -17.58
CA ASN A 389 -13.51 -10.20 -18.94
C ASN A 389 -12.24 -10.01 -19.79
N LYS A 390 -12.11 -10.82 -20.85
CA LYS A 390 -10.94 -10.78 -21.75
C LYS A 390 -10.78 -9.44 -22.47
N ASN A 391 -11.88 -8.76 -22.82
CA ASN A 391 -11.84 -7.47 -23.50
C ASN A 391 -11.39 -6.36 -22.54
N THR A 392 -11.94 -6.34 -21.31
CA THR A 392 -11.50 -5.44 -20.24
C THR A 392 -10.01 -5.63 -19.97
N ARG A 393 -9.56 -6.88 -19.81
CA ARG A 393 -8.14 -7.21 -19.60
C ARG A 393 -7.27 -6.65 -20.73
N LYS A 394 -7.63 -6.92 -22.00
CA LYS A 394 -6.88 -6.44 -23.17
C LYS A 394 -6.77 -4.91 -23.18
N ARG A 395 -7.85 -4.20 -22.88
CA ARG A 395 -7.87 -2.73 -22.84
C ARG A 395 -7.02 -2.19 -21.69
N ALA A 396 -7.18 -2.74 -20.49
CA ALA A 396 -6.39 -2.35 -19.32
C ALA A 396 -4.89 -2.54 -19.58
N THR A 397 -4.49 -3.71 -20.06
CA THR A 397 -3.10 -4.02 -20.44
C THR A 397 -2.53 -3.08 -21.52
N ALA A 398 -3.36 -2.57 -22.43
CA ALA A 398 -2.93 -1.59 -23.44
C ALA A 398 -2.74 -0.19 -22.84
N TRP A 399 -3.68 0.29 -22.02
CA TRP A 399 -3.55 1.60 -21.37
C TRP A 399 -2.44 1.64 -20.32
N GLU A 400 -2.22 0.54 -19.60
CA GLU A 400 -1.09 0.37 -18.70
C GLU A 400 0.23 0.73 -19.41
N LEU A 401 0.49 0.13 -20.58
CA LEU A 401 1.72 0.41 -21.35
C LEU A 401 1.78 1.87 -21.82
N MET A 402 0.68 2.41 -22.32
CA MET A 402 0.67 3.79 -22.83
C MET A 402 0.93 4.80 -21.71
N GLN A 403 0.35 4.59 -20.53
CA GLN A 403 0.50 5.48 -19.39
C GLN A 403 1.87 5.32 -18.71
N ALA A 404 2.35 4.08 -18.55
CA ALA A 404 3.71 3.82 -18.08
C ALA A 404 4.76 4.42 -19.03
N GLN A 405 4.55 4.34 -20.35
CA GLN A 405 5.47 4.96 -21.32
C GLN A 405 5.53 6.47 -21.17
N MET A 406 4.40 7.13 -20.91
CA MET A 406 4.40 8.56 -20.62
C MET A 406 5.20 8.90 -19.35
N ALA A 407 5.04 8.13 -18.27
CA ALA A 407 5.82 8.33 -17.04
C ALA A 407 7.33 8.12 -17.28
N LEU A 408 7.69 7.06 -18.01
CA LEU A 408 9.08 6.79 -18.37
C LEU A 408 9.67 7.90 -19.25
N ASP A 409 8.91 8.42 -20.22
CA ASP A 409 9.36 9.52 -21.07
C ASP A 409 9.52 10.84 -20.28
N MET A 410 8.71 11.04 -19.24
CA MET A 410 8.89 12.15 -18.30
C MET A 410 10.20 12.01 -17.51
N GLN A 411 10.53 10.80 -17.04
CA GLN A 411 11.80 10.54 -16.33
C GLN A 411 13.04 10.70 -17.21
N LYS A 412 12.97 10.31 -18.50
CA LYS A 412 14.07 10.45 -19.46
C LYS A 412 14.53 11.89 -19.68
N ARG A 413 13.76 12.89 -19.24
CA ARG A 413 14.14 14.30 -19.31
C ARG A 413 15.25 14.66 -18.31
N PHE A 414 15.53 13.79 -17.33
CA PHE A 414 16.39 14.09 -16.19
C PHE A 414 17.43 12.99 -15.97
N GLU A 415 18.67 13.39 -15.67
CA GLU A 415 19.78 12.45 -15.49
C GLU A 415 19.66 11.59 -14.23
N ASP A 416 19.06 12.13 -13.17
CA ASP A 416 18.85 11.44 -11.89
C ASP A 416 17.58 10.59 -11.85
N GLY A 417 16.73 10.67 -12.88
CA GLY A 417 15.55 9.82 -13.06
C GLY A 417 14.28 10.28 -12.31
N HIS A 418 14.25 11.50 -11.77
CA HIS A 418 13.00 12.07 -11.25
C HIS A 418 11.98 12.30 -12.38
N THR A 419 10.71 12.44 -12.05
CA THR A 419 9.59 12.38 -13.00
C THR A 419 9.10 13.78 -13.38
N TYR A 420 8.92 14.66 -12.39
CA TYR A 420 8.22 15.93 -12.57
C TYR A 420 9.16 17.13 -12.60
N LEU A 421 8.98 18.00 -13.59
CA LEU A 421 9.79 19.21 -13.76
C LEU A 421 9.50 20.25 -12.66
N ASN A 422 8.23 20.42 -12.30
CA ASN A 422 7.79 21.43 -11.33
C ASN A 422 6.34 21.18 -10.88
N LYS A 423 5.87 22.03 -9.95
CA LYS A 423 4.52 21.98 -9.36
C LYS A 423 3.34 22.10 -10.32
N ARG A 424 3.55 22.53 -11.58
CA ARG A 424 2.48 22.52 -12.60
C ARG A 424 2.23 21.12 -13.15
N GLU A 425 3.25 20.28 -13.15
CA GLU A 425 3.13 18.89 -13.59
C GLU A 425 2.54 18.02 -12.46
N ASP A 426 3.03 18.20 -11.23
CA ASP A 426 2.48 17.65 -10.00
C ASP A 426 2.81 18.55 -8.78
N SER A 427 1.78 19.04 -8.09
CA SER A 427 1.88 19.96 -6.97
C SER A 427 2.08 19.26 -5.62
N TYR A 428 1.96 17.92 -5.58
CA TYR A 428 2.18 17.16 -4.35
C TYR A 428 3.64 17.20 -3.94
N ALA A 429 3.87 17.52 -2.66
CA ALA A 429 5.21 17.72 -2.12
C ALA A 429 6.09 16.46 -2.19
N SER A 430 5.46 15.28 -2.18
CA SER A 430 6.13 13.97 -2.19
C SER A 430 5.84 13.18 -3.48
N CYS A 431 5.76 13.88 -4.61
CA CYS A 431 5.34 13.30 -5.89
C CYS A 431 6.30 12.23 -6.43
N GLU A 432 7.61 12.34 -6.18
CA GLU A 432 8.59 11.36 -6.64
C GLU A 432 8.52 10.06 -5.83
N GLU A 433 8.33 10.17 -4.52
CA GLU A 433 8.20 9.03 -3.62
C GLU A 433 6.85 8.32 -3.84
N TRP A 434 5.82 9.06 -4.24
CA TRP A 434 4.57 8.48 -4.73
C TRP A 434 4.76 7.72 -6.05
N VAL A 435 5.58 8.23 -6.98
CA VAL A 435 5.96 7.47 -8.19
C VAL A 435 6.72 6.19 -7.79
N ALA A 436 7.57 6.24 -6.76
CA ALA A 436 8.29 5.07 -6.23
C ALA A 436 7.32 3.97 -5.77
N ASP A 437 6.33 4.33 -4.95
CA ASP A 437 5.29 3.42 -4.46
C ASP A 437 4.47 2.81 -5.61
N ALA A 438 4.05 3.65 -6.56
CA ALA A 438 3.27 3.21 -7.70
C ALA A 438 4.08 2.28 -8.61
N ALA A 439 5.31 2.64 -8.98
CA ALA A 439 6.18 1.82 -9.83
C ALA A 439 6.51 0.47 -9.16
N MET A 440 6.79 0.49 -7.86
CA MET A 440 6.96 -0.71 -7.04
C MET A 440 5.72 -1.60 -7.08
N THR A 441 4.54 -1.02 -6.86
CA THR A 441 3.28 -1.77 -6.88
C THR A 441 3.03 -2.40 -8.26
N GLY A 442 3.21 -1.62 -9.34
CA GLY A 442 3.09 -2.12 -10.71
C GLY A 442 4.06 -3.26 -11.00
N TYR A 443 5.33 -3.10 -10.64
CA TYR A 443 6.36 -4.12 -10.86
C TYR A 443 6.06 -5.42 -10.10
N ILE A 444 5.57 -5.34 -8.86
CA ILE A 444 5.13 -6.51 -8.09
C ILE A 444 3.98 -7.22 -8.81
N MET A 445 2.94 -6.48 -9.21
CA MET A 445 1.77 -7.06 -9.85
C MET A 445 2.13 -7.75 -11.17
N GLU A 446 2.97 -7.13 -12.01
CA GLU A 446 3.44 -7.75 -13.25
C GLU A 446 4.33 -8.98 -13.01
N SER A 447 5.19 -8.93 -11.99
CA SER A 447 6.04 -10.06 -11.63
C SER A 447 5.23 -11.24 -11.09
N LEU A 448 4.21 -10.98 -10.28
CA LEU A 448 3.33 -12.01 -9.72
C LEU A 448 2.50 -12.71 -10.81
N LYS A 449 1.99 -11.97 -11.81
CA LYS A 449 1.29 -12.54 -12.98
C LYS A 449 2.11 -13.57 -13.73
N ALA A 450 3.44 -13.39 -13.76
CA ALA A 450 4.35 -14.31 -14.43
C ALA A 450 4.62 -15.58 -13.62
N VAL A 451 4.45 -15.52 -12.29
CA VAL A 451 4.77 -16.62 -11.36
C VAL A 451 3.55 -17.50 -11.07
N SER A 452 2.38 -16.92 -10.85
CA SER A 452 1.15 -17.70 -10.58
C SER A 452 -0.12 -16.95 -10.97
N LYS A 453 -1.27 -17.59 -10.84
CA LYS A 453 -2.57 -16.91 -10.91
C LYS A 453 -3.01 -16.52 -9.48
N PRO A 454 -3.64 -15.35 -9.30
CA PRO A 454 -4.23 -15.00 -8.01
C PRO A 454 -5.38 -15.94 -7.68
N VAL A 455 -5.52 -16.31 -6.41
CA VAL A 455 -6.66 -17.10 -5.91
C VAL A 455 -7.50 -16.18 -5.04
N PHE A 456 -8.65 -15.75 -5.55
CA PHE A 456 -9.61 -14.96 -4.77
C PHE A 456 -10.55 -15.89 -4.01
N THR A 457 -10.79 -15.59 -2.73
CA THR A 457 -11.62 -16.41 -1.85
C THR A 457 -12.70 -15.60 -1.13
N ASN A 458 -13.81 -16.27 -0.82
CA ASN A 458 -14.90 -15.76 0.01
C ASN A 458 -14.84 -16.29 1.44
N GLU A 459 -13.70 -16.87 1.83
CA GLU A 459 -13.40 -17.36 3.18
C GLU A 459 -12.92 -16.26 4.14
#